data_AF-A0A498K449-F1
#
_entry.id   AF-A0A498K449-F1
#
_cell.length_a   1.000
_cell.length_b   1.000
_cell.length_c   1.000
_cell.angle_alpha   90.00
_cell.angle_beta   90.00
_cell.angle_gamma   90.00
#
_symmetry.space_group_name_H-M   'P 1'
#
loop_
_entity.id
_entity.type
_entity.pdbx_description
1 polymer ?
#
loop_
_entity_poly.entity_id
_entity_poly.type
_entity_poly.pdbx_seq_one_letter_code
_entity_poly.pdbx_strand_id
1 'polypeptide(L)'
;MGNTEKLMNQIMELKFTSKSLQRQSKKCEKEEKAEKLKIKKAMEKGNVDDARIYAENAIRKRTEQMNYLLLASRLDAMVARLDTQAKMFTINKSMGNIVSVLLRHSEAISLFPLNTPSIDLSSSPTI
;
A
#
# COMPACT_ATOMS: atom_id res chain seq x y z
N MET A 1 -6.29 -20.59 -8.46
CA MET A 1 -6.90 -19.30 -8.04
C MET A 1 -6.51 -18.88 -6.61
N GLY A 2 -6.00 -19.77 -5.73
CA GLY A 2 -5.84 -19.47 -4.30
C GLY A 2 -4.67 -18.57 -3.84
N ASN A 3 -3.68 -18.27 -4.68
CA ASN A 3 -2.52 -17.47 -4.22
C ASN A 3 -2.81 -15.96 -4.16
N THR A 4 -3.62 -15.43 -5.07
CA THR A 4 -3.98 -14.00 -5.11
C THR A 4 -4.89 -13.62 -3.95
N GLU A 5 -5.84 -14.49 -3.61
CA GLU A 5 -6.77 -14.29 -2.50
C GLU A 5 -6.03 -14.32 -1.14
N LYS A 6 -5.11 -15.27 -0.96
CA LYS A 6 -4.22 -15.31 0.21
C LYS A 6 -3.40 -14.02 0.35
N LEU A 7 -2.84 -13.52 -0.76
CA LEU A 7 -2.08 -12.27 -0.76
C LEU A 7 -2.95 -11.06 -0.36
N MET A 8 -4.19 -10.98 -0.89
CA MET A 8 -5.13 -9.90 -0.53
C MET A 8 -5.52 -9.95 0.95
N ASN A 9 -5.75 -11.14 1.50
CA ASN A 9 -6.06 -11.31 2.93
C ASN A 9 -4.89 -10.86 3.82
N GLN A 10 -3.66 -11.22 3.46
CA GLN A 10 -2.46 -10.77 4.16
C GLN A 10 -2.28 -9.25 4.10
N ILE A 11 -2.51 -8.63 2.94
CA ILE A 11 -2.48 -7.17 2.80
C ILE A 11 -3.50 -6.51 3.73
N MET A 12 -4.71 -7.07 3.81
CA MET A 12 -5.77 -6.55 4.67
C MET A 12 -5.37 -6.64 6.16
N GLU A 13 -4.84 -7.78 6.60
CA GLU A 13 -4.36 -7.98 7.97
C GLU A 13 -3.23 -7.01 8.34
N LEU A 14 -2.28 -6.80 7.44
CA LEU A 14 -1.19 -5.83 7.65
C LEU A 14 -1.73 -4.38 7.71
N LYS A 15 -2.72 -4.02 6.89
CA LYS A 15 -3.39 -2.70 6.96
C LYS A 15 -4.07 -2.49 8.31
N PHE A 16 -4.78 -3.50 8.84
CA PHE A 16 -5.41 -3.42 10.16
C PHE A 16 -4.37 -3.29 11.28
N THR A 17 -3.30 -4.09 11.20
CA THR A 17 -2.21 -4.05 12.17
C THR A 17 -1.53 -2.68 12.19
N SER A 18 -1.21 -2.12 11.02
CA SER A 18 -0.66 -0.76 10.91
C SER A 18 -1.56 0.28 11.57
N LYS A 19 -2.88 0.27 11.27
CA LYS A 19 -3.84 1.17 11.92
C LYS A 19 -3.91 0.98 13.43
N SER A 20 -3.83 -0.25 13.92
CA SER A 20 -3.79 -0.54 15.36
C SER A 20 -2.55 0.06 16.01
N LEU A 21 -1.38 -0.08 15.38
CA LEU A 21 -0.12 0.50 15.86
C LEU A 21 -0.15 2.04 15.84
N GLN A 22 -0.73 2.66 14.82
CA GLN A 22 -0.93 4.12 14.79
C GLN A 22 -1.82 4.60 15.95
N ARG A 23 -2.86 3.82 16.32
CA ARG A 23 -3.70 4.11 17.49
C ARG A 23 -2.92 3.98 18.79
N GLN A 24 -2.09 2.94 18.93
CA GLN A 24 -1.21 2.75 20.09
C GLN A 24 -0.19 3.89 20.22
N SER A 25 0.43 4.32 19.11
CA SER A 25 1.30 5.51 19.08
C SER A 25 0.59 6.75 19.62
N LYS A 26 -0.64 7.03 19.16
CA LYS A 26 -1.43 8.17 19.66
C LYS A 26 -1.81 8.03 21.13
N LYS A 27 -2.03 6.80 21.62
CA LYS A 27 -2.28 6.54 23.04
C LYS A 27 -1.04 6.88 23.88
N CYS A 28 0.14 6.41 23.48
CA CYS A 28 1.40 6.72 24.14
C CYS A 28 1.67 8.23 24.16
N GLU A 29 1.34 8.98 23.10
CA GLU A 29 1.48 10.44 23.07
C GLU A 29 0.59 11.15 24.11
N LYS A 30 -0.64 10.65 24.32
CA LYS A 30 -1.53 11.17 25.38
C LYS A 30 -1.00 10.86 26.78
N GLU A 31 -0.49 9.64 26.98
CA GLU A 31 0.12 9.22 28.25
C GLU A 31 1.37 10.04 28.55
N GLU A 32 2.24 10.29 27.55
CA GLU A 32 3.41 11.16 27.68
C GLU A 32 3.02 12.59 28.12
N LYS A 33 1.98 13.17 27.50
CA LYS A 33 1.48 14.50 27.88
C LYS A 33 0.95 14.51 29.31
N ALA A 34 0.25 13.45 29.73
CA ALA A 34 -0.22 13.32 31.10
C ALA A 34 0.93 13.25 32.11
N GLU A 35 1.99 12.48 31.82
CA GLU A 35 3.18 12.41 32.66
C GLU A 35 3.90 13.78 32.73
N LYS A 36 4.04 14.50 31.62
CA LYS A 36 4.60 15.86 31.62
C LYS A 36 3.84 16.83 32.53
N LEU A 37 2.52 16.73 32.59
CA LEU A 37 1.71 17.53 33.52
C LEU A 37 1.96 17.13 34.99
N LYS A 38 2.18 15.84 35.26
CA LYS A 38 2.54 15.37 36.61
C LYS A 38 3.92 15.88 37.04
N ILE A 39 4.90 15.92 36.12
CA ILE A 39 6.22 16.53 36.38
C ILE A 39 6.04 17.98 36.86
N LYS A 40 5.26 18.79 36.12
CA LYS A 40 5.03 20.19 36.48
C LYS A 40 4.42 20.33 37.89
N LYS A 41 3.39 19.52 38.19
CA LYS A 41 2.75 19.51 39.52
C LYS A 41 3.69 19.05 40.63
N ALA A 42 4.54 18.05 40.38
CA ALA A 42 5.52 17.57 41.35
C ALA A 42 6.60 18.62 41.63
N MET A 43 7.05 19.33 40.60
CA MET A 43 8.00 20.44 40.73
C MET A 43 7.41 21.62 41.52
N GLU A 44 6.15 21.99 41.27
CA GLU A 44 5.45 23.05 42.03
C GLU A 44 5.32 22.71 43.53
N LYS A 45 5.20 21.42 43.86
CA LYS A 45 5.16 20.93 45.25
C LYS A 45 6.54 20.76 45.89
N GLY A 46 7.63 20.97 45.14
CA GLY A 46 9.00 20.75 45.60
C GLY A 46 9.40 19.27 45.73
N ASN A 47 8.61 18.33 45.22
CA ASN A 47 8.96 16.91 45.25
C ASN A 47 9.77 16.51 44.01
N VAL A 48 11.09 16.67 44.10
CA VAL A 48 12.02 16.44 42.98
C VAL A 48 12.14 14.96 42.63
N ASP A 49 12.02 14.06 43.59
CA ASP A 49 12.13 12.61 43.36
C ASP A 49 10.93 12.10 42.53
N ASP A 50 9.71 12.51 42.86
CA ASP A 50 8.51 12.21 42.06
C ASP A 50 8.63 12.79 40.64
N ALA A 51 9.13 14.02 40.53
CA ALA A 51 9.34 14.67 39.23
C ALA A 51 10.32 13.88 38.35
N ARG A 52 11.39 13.33 38.93
CA ARG A 52 12.36 12.48 38.22
C ARG A 52 11.71 11.19 37.73
N ILE A 53 10.90 10.53 38.56
CA ILE A 53 10.18 9.30 38.18
C ILE A 53 9.20 9.57 37.03
N TYR A 54 8.40 10.65 37.10
CA TYR A 54 7.49 11.01 36.02
C TYR A 54 8.22 11.43 34.73
N ALA A 55 9.41 12.04 34.84
CA ALA A 55 10.24 12.35 33.68
C ALA A 55 10.74 11.08 32.97
N GLU A 56 11.23 10.08 33.71
CA GLU A 56 11.63 8.80 33.14
C GLU A 56 10.45 8.09 32.45
N ASN A 57 9.26 8.12 33.07
CA ASN A 57 8.05 7.58 32.46
C ASN A 57 7.69 8.30 31.16
N ALA A 58 7.79 9.63 31.12
CA ALA A 58 7.55 10.41 29.90
C ALA A 58 8.55 10.05 28.79
N ILE A 59 9.84 9.90 29.12
CA ILE A 59 10.88 9.48 28.17
C ILE A 59 10.57 8.08 27.62
N ARG A 60 10.20 7.14 28.49
CA ARG A 60 9.83 5.77 28.08
C ARG A 60 8.65 5.79 27.11
N LYS A 61 7.60 6.56 27.43
CA LYS A 61 6.40 6.69 26.60
C LYS A 61 6.67 7.33 25.25
N ARG A 62 7.56 8.31 25.18
CA ARG A 62 8.03 8.90 23.92
C ARG A 62 8.75 7.87 23.05
N THR A 63 9.62 7.04 23.63
CA THR A 63 10.34 5.99 22.91
C THR A 63 9.37 4.91 22.40
N GLU A 64 8.42 4.47 23.23
CA GLU A 64 7.34 3.54 22.82
C GLU A 64 6.53 4.11 21.65
N GLN A 65 6.11 5.38 21.76
CA GLN A 65 5.37 6.08 20.71
C GLN A 65 6.15 6.08 19.38
N MET A 66 7.44 6.41 19.41
CA MET A 66 8.29 6.40 18.23
C MET A 66 8.43 5.00 17.61
N ASN A 67 8.58 3.98 18.44
CA ASN A 67 8.69 2.60 17.97
C ASN A 67 7.40 2.11 17.31
N TYR A 68 6.24 2.42 17.89
CA TYR A 68 4.95 2.10 17.28
C TYR A 68 4.75 2.82 15.95
N LEU A 69 5.11 4.10 15.87
CA LEU A 69 5.01 4.87 14.64
C LEU A 69 5.93 4.30 13.55
N LEU A 70 7.18 3.98 13.90
CA LEU A 70 8.14 3.42 12.97
C LEU A 70 7.67 2.06 12.43
N LEU A 71 7.17 1.18 13.30
CA LEU A 71 6.64 -0.12 12.88
C LEU A 71 5.42 0.05 11.98
N ALA A 72 4.50 0.96 12.31
CA ALA A 72 3.34 1.26 11.46
C ALA A 72 3.77 1.75 10.07
N SER A 73 4.72 2.70 9.99
CA SER A 73 5.23 3.18 8.70
C SER A 73 5.91 2.10 7.87
N ARG A 74 6.63 1.17 8.51
CA ARG A 74 7.22 0.01 7.83
C ARG A 74 6.15 -0.91 7.27
N LEU A 75 5.08 -1.18 8.03
CA LEU A 75 3.95 -1.97 7.56
C LEU A 75 3.21 -1.28 6.40
N ASP A 76 2.98 0.02 6.47
CA ASP A 76 2.35 0.80 5.40
C ASP A 76 3.18 0.72 4.10
N ALA A 77 4.51 0.81 4.20
CA ALA A 77 5.40 0.66 3.05
C ALA A 77 5.36 -0.76 2.46
N MET A 78 5.34 -1.80 3.31
CA MET A 78 5.20 -3.19 2.87
C MET A 78 3.85 -3.41 2.16
N VAL A 79 2.77 -2.88 2.73
CA VAL A 79 1.43 -2.91 2.14
C VAL A 79 1.42 -2.27 0.76
N ALA A 80 2.02 -1.10 0.56
CA ALA A 80 2.07 -0.44 -0.75
C ALA A 80 2.79 -1.29 -1.81
N ARG A 81 3.88 -1.97 -1.41
CA ARG A 81 4.61 -2.90 -2.29
C ARG A 81 3.77 -4.14 -2.63
N LEU A 82 3.12 -4.74 -1.64
CA LEU A 82 2.26 -5.90 -1.84
C LEU A 82 1.01 -5.57 -2.68
N ASP A 83 0.40 -4.39 -2.49
CA ASP A 83 -0.69 -3.89 -3.33
C ASP A 83 -0.24 -3.75 -4.80
N THR A 84 0.97 -3.25 -5.03
CA THR A 84 1.55 -3.15 -6.37
C THR A 84 1.77 -4.55 -6.98
N GLN A 85 2.32 -5.49 -6.22
CA GLN A 85 2.50 -6.87 -6.67
C GLN A 85 1.17 -7.56 -7.00
N ALA A 86 0.14 -7.36 -6.17
CA ALA A 86 -1.20 -7.90 -6.40
C ALA A 86 -1.81 -7.34 -7.70
N LYS A 87 -1.67 -6.03 -7.95
CA LYS A 87 -2.12 -5.40 -9.20
C LYS A 87 -1.35 -5.93 -10.41
N MET A 88 -0.03 -6.08 -10.31
CA MET A 88 0.80 -6.62 -11.40
C MET A 88 0.43 -8.06 -11.75
N PHE A 89 0.09 -8.89 -10.74
CA PHE A 89 -0.40 -10.25 -10.99
C PHE A 89 -1.68 -10.25 -11.83
N THR A 90 -2.64 -9.37 -11.49
CA THR A 90 -3.88 -9.21 -12.26
C THR A 90 -3.61 -8.73 -13.68
N ILE A 91 -2.73 -7.74 -13.86
CA ILE A 91 -2.35 -7.23 -15.18
C ILE A 91 -1.70 -8.33 -16.03
N ASN A 92 -0.74 -9.09 -15.49
CA ASN A 92 -0.09 -10.17 -16.21
C ASN A 92 -1.09 -11.23 -16.70
N LYS A 93 -2.10 -11.56 -15.87
CA LYS A 93 -3.18 -12.47 -16.27
C LYS A 93 -4.03 -11.91 -17.42
N SER A 94 -4.40 -10.63 -17.35
CA SER A 94 -5.14 -9.96 -18.42
C SER A 94 -4.33 -9.86 -19.71
N MET A 95 -3.02 -9.60 -19.63
CA MET A 95 -2.12 -9.55 -20.78
C MET A 95 -2.03 -10.91 -21.47
N GLY A 96 -1.88 -12.00 -20.71
CA GLY A 96 -1.88 -13.36 -21.28
C GLY A 96 -3.17 -13.69 -22.04
N ASN A 97 -4.33 -13.28 -21.49
CA ASN A 97 -5.61 -13.45 -22.16
C ASN A 97 -5.69 -12.65 -23.47
N ILE A 98 -5.29 -11.37 -23.47
CA ILE A 98 -5.31 -10.51 -24.67
C ILE A 98 -4.41 -11.09 -25.76
N VAL A 99 -3.18 -11.51 -25.42
CA VAL A 99 -2.25 -12.11 -26.37
C VAL A 99 -2.85 -13.39 -26.98
N SER A 100 -3.50 -14.23 -26.16
CA SER A 100 -4.17 -15.43 -26.67
C SER A 100 -5.32 -15.12 -27.64
N VAL A 101 -6.07 -14.05 -27.41
CA VAL A 101 -7.15 -13.60 -28.29
C VAL A 101 -6.59 -13.03 -29.60
N LEU A 102 -5.52 -12.24 -29.52
CA LEU A 102 -4.84 -11.69 -30.69
C LEU A 102 -4.23 -12.77 -31.58
N LEU A 103 -3.59 -13.80 -31.00
CA LEU A 103 -3.06 -14.94 -31.76
C LEU A 103 -4.16 -15.64 -32.55
N ARG A 104 -5.30 -15.94 -31.91
CA ARG A 104 -6.46 -16.54 -32.58
C ARG A 104 -7.02 -15.63 -33.70
N HIS A 105 -7.05 -14.32 -33.48
CA HIS A 105 -7.46 -13.38 -34.53
C HIS A 105 -6.49 -13.35 -35.71
N SER A 106 -5.17 -13.40 -35.44
CA SER A 106 -4.15 -13.41 -36.50
C SER A 106 -4.21 -14.69 -37.35
N GLU A 107 -4.46 -15.85 -36.73
CA GLU A 107 -4.69 -17.12 -37.44
C GLU A 107 -6.00 -17.11 -38.23
N ALA A 108 -7.06 -16.48 -37.71
CA ALA A 108 -8.30 -16.32 -38.45
C ALA A 108 -8.11 -15.43 -39.69
N ILE A 109 -7.35 -14.34 -39.58
CA ILE A 109 -7.06 -13.44 -40.71
C ILE A 109 -6.26 -14.16 -41.80
N SER A 110 -5.30 -15.03 -41.47
CA SER A 110 -4.55 -15.77 -42.48
C SER A 110 -5.40 -16.81 -43.24
N LEU A 111 -6.49 -17.30 -42.64
CA LEU A 111 -7.45 -18.21 -43.27
C LEU A 111 -8.47 -17.50 -44.19
N PHE A 112 -8.60 -16.17 -44.09
CA PHE A 112 -9.36 -15.35 -45.03
C PHE A 112 -8.39 -14.57 -45.92
N PRO A 113 -8.03 -15.06 -47.12
CA PRO A 113 -7.16 -14.29 -48.01
C PRO A 113 -7.83 -12.93 -48.25
N LEU A 114 -7.05 -11.86 -48.07
CA LEU A 114 -7.46 -10.49 -48.37
C LEU A 114 -7.81 -10.41 -49.87
N ASN A 115 -9.06 -10.69 -50.22
CA ASN A 115 -9.62 -10.35 -51.51
C ASN A 115 -9.93 -8.84 -51.46
N THR A 116 -8.88 -8.02 -51.50
CA THR A 116 -9.06 -6.60 -51.80
C THR A 116 -9.30 -6.49 -53.30
N PRO A 117 -10.46 -6.01 -53.77
CA PRO A 117 -10.67 -5.77 -55.20
C PRO A 117 -9.57 -4.81 -55.66
N SER A 118 -8.78 -5.23 -56.65
CA SER A 118 -7.78 -4.39 -57.30
C SER A 118 -8.50 -3.16 -57.86
N ILE A 119 -8.28 -2.00 -57.24
CA ILE A 119 -8.74 -0.73 -57.80
C ILE A 119 -7.82 -0.47 -59.00
N ASP A 120 -8.34 -0.78 -60.20
CA ASP A 120 -7.69 -0.47 -61.46
C ASP A 120 -7.70 1.05 -61.67
N LEU A 121 -6.57 1.69 -61.32
CA LEU A 121 -6.33 3.12 -61.50
C LEU A 121 -6.11 3.51 -62.98
N SER A 122 -6.24 2.60 -63.94
CA SER A 122 -6.01 2.89 -65.38
C SER A 122 -7.17 3.56 -66.11
N SER A 123 -8.32 3.75 -65.46
CA SER A 123 -9.48 4.44 -66.07
C SER A 123 -9.67 5.87 -65.56
N SER A 124 -8.63 6.70 -65.66
CA SER A 124 -8.86 8.16 -65.69
C SER A 124 -9.32 8.55 -67.10
N PRO A 125 -10.53 9.10 -67.28
CA PRO A 125 -10.93 9.66 -68.56
C PRO A 125 -10.06 10.89 -68.80
N THR A 126 -9.16 10.78 -69.77
CA THR A 126 -8.58 11.97 -70.39
C THR A 126 -9.61 12.46 -71.39
N ILE A 127 -9.90 13.76 -71.33
CA ILE A 127 -10.85 14.58 -72.10
C ILE A 127 -12.22 14.75 -71.42
#